data_AF-A0A967XNV5-F1
#
_entry.id   AF-A0A967XNV5-F1
#
_cell.length_a   1.000
_cell.length_b   1.000
_cell.length_c   1.000
_cell.angle_alpha   90.00
_cell.angle_beta   90.00
_cell.angle_gamma   90.00
#
_symmetry.space_group_name_H-M   'P 1'
#
loop_
_entity.id
_entity.type
_entity.pdbx_description
1 polymer ?
#
loop_
_entity_poly.entity_id
_entity_poly.type
_entity_poly.pdbx_seq_one_letter_code
_entity_poly.pdbx_strand_id
1 'polypeptide(L)'
;QSGYVYRVCRAWHRANEVKGYRWVVDIDLEKFFDRVNHDRLMSEVRKRVSDWQVLRVVRRYLRSGVLVDDAFHERLEGTPQGGPLSPFLANLLLDELDRELERRGHRFVRYADDCNIYVRSRRSAERVLRSLTRFLSMRLRLKVNESKSAVGRPWERTFV
;
A
#
# COMPACT_ATOMS: atom_id res chain seq x y z
N GLN A 1 15.83 -2.48 -8.96
CA GLN A 1 15.25 -1.26 -8.39
C GLN A 1 16.35 -0.30 -7.93
N SER A 2 16.10 1.01 -8.03
CA SER A 2 17.10 2.08 -7.93
C SER A 2 17.57 2.32 -6.48
N GLY A 3 18.89 2.37 -6.26
CA GLY A 3 19.53 2.60 -4.95
C GLY A 3 19.15 3.91 -4.24
N TYR A 4 18.34 4.76 -4.86
CA TYR A 4 17.84 6.00 -4.27
C TYR A 4 16.81 5.76 -3.15
N VAL A 5 15.83 4.88 -3.37
CA VAL A 5 14.81 4.54 -2.36
C VAL A 5 15.48 3.93 -1.13
N TYR A 6 16.42 3.03 -1.38
CA TYR A 6 17.25 2.41 -0.34
C TYR A 6 17.99 3.46 0.51
N ARG A 7 18.61 4.46 -0.13
CA ARG A 7 19.30 5.54 0.57
C ARG A 7 18.36 6.39 1.43
N VAL A 8 17.16 6.70 0.92
CA VAL A 8 16.16 7.47 1.67
C VAL A 8 15.69 6.69 2.89
N CYS A 9 15.31 5.42 2.73
CA CYS A 9 14.90 4.56 3.83
C CYS A 9 16.01 4.40 4.89
N ARG A 10 17.27 4.23 4.47
CA ARG A 10 18.41 4.17 5.41
C ARG A 10 18.64 5.49 6.16
N ALA A 11 18.56 6.63 5.48
CA ALA A 11 18.69 7.94 6.13
C ALA A 11 17.58 8.15 7.16
N TRP A 12 16.35 7.78 6.79
CA TRP A 12 15.19 7.87 7.65
C TRP A 12 15.30 6.93 8.86
N HIS A 13 15.79 5.71 8.67
CA HIS A 13 16.07 4.78 9.76
C HIS A 13 17.09 5.39 10.75
N ARG A 14 18.24 5.88 10.28
CA ARG A 14 19.26 6.50 11.14
C ARG A 14 18.69 7.66 11.95
N ALA A 15 17.90 8.54 11.32
CA ALA A 15 17.27 9.67 11.99
C ALA A 15 16.28 9.24 13.10
N ASN A 16 15.65 8.07 12.95
CA ASN A 16 14.67 7.54 13.91
C ASN A 16 15.32 6.69 15.01
N GLU A 17 16.43 6.03 14.70
CA GLU A 17 17.24 5.30 15.68
C GLU A 17 17.77 6.22 16.77
N VAL A 18 18.33 7.38 16.40
CA VAL A 18 18.77 8.42 17.34
C VAL A 18 17.62 8.91 18.24
N LYS A 19 16.38 8.84 17.75
CA LYS A 19 15.16 9.23 18.49
C LYS A 19 14.52 8.08 19.29
N GLY A 20 15.18 6.92 19.35
CA GLY A 20 14.78 5.74 20.12
C GLY A 20 13.78 4.80 19.41
N TYR A 21 13.46 5.02 18.14
CA TYR A 21 12.56 4.18 17.34
C TYR A 21 13.33 3.00 16.73
N ARG A 22 13.55 1.97 17.54
CA ARG A 22 14.45 0.83 17.24
C ARG A 22 13.73 -0.42 16.72
N TRP A 23 12.44 -0.32 16.43
CA TRP A 23 11.61 -1.40 15.90
C TRP A 23 10.87 -0.90 14.67
N VAL A 24 10.77 -1.76 13.64
CA VAL A 24 10.01 -1.50 12.43
C VAL A 24 8.89 -2.53 12.29
N VAL A 25 7.75 -2.05 11.81
CA VAL A 25 6.65 -2.87 11.30
C VAL A 25 6.70 -2.73 9.79
N ASP A 26 6.98 -3.84 9.13
CA ASP A 26 7.00 -3.94 7.67
C ASP A 26 5.69 -4.57 7.20
N ILE A 27 4.98 -3.88 6.31
CA ILE A 27 3.70 -4.32 5.75
C ILE A 27 3.84 -4.42 4.23
N ASP A 28 3.66 -5.63 3.73
CA ASP A 28 3.58 -5.99 2.31
C ASP A 28 2.14 -6.41 1.98
N LEU A 29 1.63 -5.95 0.85
CA LEU A 29 0.26 -6.23 0.40
C LEU A 29 0.25 -7.38 -0.61
N GLU A 30 -0.55 -8.41 -0.35
CA GLU A 30 -0.55 -9.61 -1.18
C GLU A 30 -1.18 -9.33 -2.54
N LYS A 31 -0.37 -9.44 -3.61
CA LYS A 31 -0.80 -9.23 -5.01
C LYS A 31 -1.65 -7.97 -5.13
N PHE A 32 -1.15 -6.85 -4.59
CA PHE A 32 -1.90 -5.61 -4.43
C PHE A 32 -2.68 -5.25 -5.71
N PHE A 33 -1.99 -5.18 -6.84
CA PHE A 33 -2.58 -4.83 -8.13
C PHE A 33 -3.59 -5.84 -8.64
N ASP A 34 -3.58 -7.10 -8.21
CA ASP A 34 -4.56 -8.10 -8.65
C ASP A 34 -5.83 -8.10 -7.79
N ARG A 35 -5.75 -7.58 -6.56
CA ARG A 35 -6.83 -7.66 -5.56
C ARG A 35 -7.52 -6.32 -5.27
N VAL A 36 -7.19 -5.27 -6.02
CA VAL A 36 -7.83 -3.95 -5.82
C VAL A 36 -9.32 -4.04 -6.16
N ASN A 37 -10.19 -3.77 -5.19
CA ASN A 37 -11.62 -3.68 -5.44
C ASN A 37 -11.97 -2.41 -6.24
N HIS A 38 -12.56 -2.57 -7.44
CA HIS A 38 -12.83 -1.45 -8.34
C HIS A 38 -13.81 -0.43 -7.75
N ASP A 39 -14.85 -0.87 -7.07
CA ASP A 39 -15.84 0.07 -6.51
C ASP A 39 -15.27 0.88 -5.35
N ARG A 40 -14.41 0.26 -4.52
CA ARG A 40 -13.68 0.97 -3.47
C ARG A 40 -12.72 2.00 -4.06
N LEU A 41 -11.92 1.62 -5.05
CA LEU A 41 -11.03 2.54 -5.74
C LEU A 41 -11.80 3.68 -6.40
N MET A 42 -12.90 3.38 -7.11
CA MET A 42 -13.74 4.39 -7.74
C MET A 42 -14.41 5.32 -6.72
N SER A 43 -14.72 4.83 -5.51
CA SER A 43 -15.19 5.67 -4.41
C SER A 43 -14.12 6.69 -3.99
N GLU A 44 -12.86 6.27 -3.90
CA GLU A 44 -11.74 7.18 -3.60
C GLU A 44 -11.43 8.17 -4.73
N VAL A 45 -11.56 7.76 -5.99
CA VAL A 45 -11.43 8.66 -7.15
C VAL A 45 -12.51 9.74 -7.12
N ARG A 46 -13.77 9.36 -6.86
CA ARG A 46 -14.90 10.30 -6.81
C ARG A 46 -14.77 11.39 -5.73
N LYS A 47 -14.02 11.14 -4.65
CA LYS A 47 -13.75 12.17 -3.63
C LYS A 47 -12.90 13.34 -4.16
N ARG A 48 -12.16 13.15 -5.26
CA ARG A 48 -11.21 14.14 -5.80
C ARG A 48 -11.56 14.56 -7.23
N VAL A 49 -12.24 13.72 -8.00
CA VAL A 49 -12.64 13.98 -9.39
C VAL A 49 -14.15 13.89 -9.51
N SER A 50 -14.78 15.01 -9.89
CA SER A 50 -16.23 15.10 -10.10
C SER A 50 -16.65 14.88 -11.56
N ASP A 51 -15.71 14.92 -12.51
CA ASP A 51 -15.98 14.76 -13.94
C ASP A 51 -16.42 13.32 -14.27
N TRP A 52 -17.65 13.18 -14.76
CA TRP A 52 -18.25 11.89 -15.08
C TRP A 52 -17.58 11.18 -16.26
N GLN A 53 -17.02 11.93 -17.23
CA GLN A 53 -16.33 11.37 -18.40
C GLN A 53 -15.02 10.74 -17.97
N VAL A 54 -14.25 11.43 -17.12
CA VAL A 54 -13.00 10.90 -16.54
C VAL A 54 -13.31 9.66 -15.70
N LEU A 55 -14.30 9.72 -14.83
CA LEU A 55 -14.71 8.57 -14.00
C LEU A 55 -15.11 7.36 -14.85
N ARG A 56 -15.78 7.58 -15.98
CA ARG A 56 -16.16 6.53 -16.93
C ARG A 56 -14.94 5.91 -17.61
N VAL A 57 -13.96 6.71 -18.01
CA VAL A 57 -12.70 6.24 -18.62
C VAL A 57 -11.90 5.42 -17.62
N VAL A 58 -11.72 5.90 -16.38
CA VAL A 58 -11.01 5.17 -15.32
C VAL A 58 -11.69 3.82 -15.04
N ARG A 59 -13.03 3.81 -14.92
CA ARG A 59 -13.78 2.56 -14.70
C ARG A 59 -13.63 1.58 -15.88
N ARG A 60 -13.64 2.06 -17.13
CA ARG A 60 -13.38 1.24 -18.31
C ARG A 60 -11.97 0.68 -18.34
N TYR A 61 -10.98 1.49 -17.97
CA TYR A 61 -9.59 1.06 -17.85
C TYR A 61 -9.40 -0.03 -16.78
N LEU A 62 -10.06 0.10 -15.62
CA LEU A 62 -10.02 -0.95 -14.59
C LEU A 62 -10.64 -2.26 -15.06
N ARG A 63 -11.73 -2.18 -15.82
CA ARG A 63 -12.46 -3.34 -16.37
C ARG A 63 -11.85 -3.91 -17.64
N SER A 64 -10.94 -3.20 -18.30
CA SER A 64 -10.30 -3.72 -19.51
C SER A 64 -9.58 -5.03 -19.13
N GLY A 65 -10.16 -6.12 -19.62
CA GLY A 65 -9.74 -7.48 -19.30
C GLY A 65 -8.33 -7.76 -19.77
N VAL A 66 -7.84 -8.93 -19.41
CA VAL A 66 -6.74 -9.58 -20.12
C VAL A 66 -7.38 -10.47 -21.18
N LEU A 67 -6.82 -10.47 -22.38
CA LEU A 67 -7.08 -11.54 -23.33
C LEU A 67 -6.33 -12.78 -22.82
N VAL A 68 -7.05 -13.83 -22.47
CA VAL A 68 -6.46 -15.12 -22.08
C VAL A 68 -7.08 -16.15 -23.02
N ASP A 69 -6.23 -16.88 -23.76
CA ASP A 69 -6.64 -17.93 -24.70
C ASP A 69 -7.76 -17.50 -25.68
N ASP A 70 -7.57 -16.33 -26.33
CA ASP A 70 -8.52 -15.70 -27.27
C ASP A 70 -9.93 -15.39 -26.71
N ALA A 71 -10.14 -15.53 -25.41
CA ALA A 71 -11.36 -15.15 -24.71
C ALA A 71 -11.18 -13.84 -23.92
N PHE A 72 -12.15 -12.94 -24.05
CA PHE A 72 -12.18 -11.69 -23.28
C PHE A 72 -12.77 -11.96 -21.90
N HIS A 73 -11.95 -11.89 -20.85
CA HIS A 73 -12.40 -12.03 -19.48
C HIS A 73 -12.54 -10.66 -18.81
N GLU A 74 -13.77 -10.25 -18.47
CA GLU A 74 -14.00 -9.04 -17.67
C GLU A 74 -13.36 -9.22 -16.28
N ARG A 75 -12.52 -8.26 -15.86
CA ARG A 75 -11.93 -8.28 -14.51
C ARG A 75 -12.90 -7.70 -13.49
N LEU A 76 -13.23 -8.49 -12.47
CA LEU A 76 -14.06 -8.08 -11.34
C LEU A 76 -13.24 -7.38 -10.23
N GLU A 77 -11.93 -7.63 -10.19
CA GLU A 77 -10.98 -7.02 -9.26
C GLU A 77 -9.59 -6.84 -9.92
N GLY A 78 -8.75 -6.02 -9.29
CA GLY A 78 -7.40 -5.71 -9.73
C GLY A 78 -7.31 -4.56 -10.74
N THR A 79 -6.09 -4.17 -11.09
CA THR A 79 -5.78 -3.18 -12.12
C THR A 79 -4.94 -3.87 -13.19
N PRO A 80 -5.02 -3.47 -14.46
CA PRO A 80 -4.11 -4.00 -15.48
C PRO A 80 -2.64 -3.83 -15.03
N GLN A 81 -1.95 -4.94 -14.80
CA GLN A 81 -0.53 -4.94 -14.46
C GLN A 81 0.26 -4.36 -15.64
N GLY A 82 1.07 -3.32 -15.40
CA GLY A 82 1.88 -2.67 -16.44
C GLY A 82 1.22 -1.49 -17.15
N GLY A 83 -0.06 -1.20 -16.89
CA GLY A 83 -0.67 0.00 -17.43
C GLY A 83 -0.28 1.26 -16.62
N PRO A 84 -0.05 2.41 -17.28
CA PRO A 84 0.58 3.58 -16.67
C PRO A 84 -0.25 4.23 -15.55
N LEU A 85 -1.57 3.99 -15.53
CA LEU A 85 -2.46 4.54 -14.50
C LEU A 85 -2.47 3.71 -13.22
N SER A 86 -2.05 2.44 -13.27
CA SER A 86 -2.17 1.52 -12.15
C SER A 86 -1.35 1.98 -10.92
N PRO A 87 -0.08 2.44 -11.05
CA PRO A 87 0.68 2.98 -9.91
C PRO A 87 0.07 4.25 -9.30
N PHE A 88 -0.57 5.09 -10.12
CA PHE A 88 -1.24 6.30 -9.64
C PHE A 88 -2.50 5.94 -8.82
N LEU A 89 -3.32 5.04 -9.34
CA LEU A 89 -4.53 4.56 -8.66
C LEU A 89 -4.20 3.81 -7.36
N ALA A 90 -3.08 3.08 -7.32
CA ALA A 90 -2.56 2.48 -6.11
C ALA A 90 -2.32 3.51 -5.01
N ASN A 91 -1.59 4.58 -5.34
CA ASN A 91 -1.29 5.65 -4.39
C ASN A 91 -2.56 6.38 -3.92
N LEU A 92 -3.56 6.53 -4.80
CA LEU A 92 -4.84 7.14 -4.44
C LEU A 92 -5.60 6.33 -3.39
N LEU A 93 -5.61 5.01 -3.53
CA LEU A 93 -6.23 4.10 -2.57
C LEU A 93 -5.48 4.08 -1.23
N LEU A 94 -4.13 4.08 -1.30
CA LEU A 94 -3.27 4.03 -0.12
C LEU A 94 -3.15 5.37 0.62
N ASP A 95 -3.62 6.48 0.05
CA ASP A 95 -3.71 7.77 0.75
C ASP A 95 -4.59 7.69 2.01
N GLU A 96 -5.60 6.82 2.03
CA GLU A 96 -6.42 6.60 3.24
C GLU A 96 -5.61 5.87 4.34
N LEU A 97 -4.67 4.99 3.96
CA LEU A 97 -3.73 4.39 4.92
C LEU A 97 -2.78 5.45 5.48
N ASP A 98 -2.23 6.32 4.63
CA ASP A 98 -1.31 7.38 5.04
C ASP A 98 -1.99 8.33 6.05
N ARG A 99 -3.20 8.81 5.73
CA ARG A 99 -3.99 9.65 6.63
C ARG A 99 -4.28 8.97 7.97
N GLU A 100 -4.55 7.67 7.96
CA GLU A 100 -4.81 6.92 9.19
C GLU A 100 -3.53 6.79 10.04
N LEU A 101 -2.37 6.61 9.42
CA LEU A 101 -1.07 6.57 10.11
C LEU A 101 -0.71 7.93 10.70
N GLU A 102 -0.92 9.01 9.95
CA GLU A 102 -0.73 10.40 10.40
C GLU A 102 -1.66 10.73 11.57
N ARG A 103 -2.94 10.39 11.46
CA ARG A 103 -3.95 10.60 12.52
C ARG A 103 -3.59 9.86 13.81
N ARG A 104 -2.92 8.71 13.71
CA ARG A 104 -2.42 7.94 14.86
C ARG A 104 -1.07 8.45 15.39
N GLY A 105 -0.46 9.45 14.75
CA GLY A 105 0.85 9.99 15.13
C GLY A 105 2.00 9.00 14.90
N HIS A 106 1.84 8.07 13.94
CA HIS A 106 2.88 7.11 13.62
C HIS A 106 3.96 7.74 12.74
N ARG A 107 5.20 7.31 12.94
CA ARG A 107 6.30 7.65 12.04
C ARG A 107 6.39 6.53 11.01
N PHE A 108 6.20 6.84 9.73
CA PHE A 108 6.25 5.84 8.67
C PHE A 108 6.91 6.36 7.40
N VAL A 109 7.29 5.42 6.54
CA VAL A 109 7.73 5.65 5.16
C VAL A 109 6.97 4.66 4.30
N ARG A 110 6.35 5.14 3.23
CA ARG A 110 5.68 4.28 2.24
C ARG A 110 6.30 4.51 0.86
N TYR A 111 6.54 3.43 0.14
CA TYR A 111 6.92 3.47 -1.27
C TYR A 111 6.06 2.47 -2.03
N ALA A 112 5.16 2.98 -2.87
CA ALA A 112 4.10 2.18 -3.50
C ALA A 112 3.33 1.35 -2.45
N ASP A 113 3.41 0.02 -2.53
CA ASP A 113 2.78 -0.95 -1.65
C ASP A 113 3.60 -1.29 -0.40
N ASP A 114 4.91 -1.02 -0.38
CA ASP A 114 5.75 -1.24 0.79
C ASP A 114 5.57 -0.13 1.83
N CYS A 115 5.11 -0.50 3.03
CA CYS A 115 4.88 0.45 4.12
C CYS A 115 5.64 0.06 5.38
N ASN A 116 6.52 0.95 5.84
CA ASN A 116 7.35 0.77 7.03
C ASN A 116 6.94 1.73 8.14
N ILE A 117 6.52 1.21 9.29
CA ILE A 117 6.16 2.00 10.48
C ILE A 117 7.18 1.80 11.59
N TYR A 118 7.69 2.89 12.14
CA TYR A 118 8.75 2.87 13.14
C TYR A 118 8.20 3.16 14.53
N VAL A 119 8.59 2.32 15.49
CA VAL A 119 8.10 2.33 16.87
C VAL A 119 9.23 2.07 17.87
N ARG A 120 8.98 2.37 19.14
CA ARG A 120 10.00 2.30 20.20
C ARG A 120 10.14 0.91 20.84
N SER A 121 9.11 0.07 20.78
CA SER A 121 9.11 -1.26 21.42
C SER A 121 8.46 -2.32 20.54
N ARG A 122 8.93 -3.58 20.68
CA ARG A 122 8.37 -4.76 20.00
C ARG A 122 6.88 -4.92 20.26
N ARG A 123 6.46 -4.80 21.51
CA ARG A 123 5.04 -4.88 21.89
C ARG A 123 4.18 -3.84 21.16
N SER A 124 4.70 -2.61 21.00
CA SER A 124 4.00 -1.59 20.20
C SER A 124 3.96 -1.96 18.73
N ALA A 125 5.05 -2.52 18.18
CA ALA A 125 5.13 -2.95 16.80
C ALA A 125 4.09 -4.03 16.47
N GLU A 126 4.01 -5.08 17.30
CA GLU A 126 3.04 -6.16 17.13
C GLU A 126 1.60 -5.66 17.25
N ARG A 127 1.34 -4.70 18.16
CA ARG A 127 0.03 -4.05 18.29
C ARG A 127 -0.33 -3.26 17.04
N VAL A 128 0.62 -2.50 16.49
CA VAL A 128 0.44 -1.70 15.27
C VAL A 128 0.18 -2.62 14.08
N LEU A 129 0.98 -3.67 13.89
CA LEU A 129 0.80 -4.66 12.83
C LEU A 129 -0.62 -5.23 12.84
N ARG A 130 -1.07 -5.80 13.98
CA ARG A 130 -2.43 -6.35 14.11
C ARG A 130 -3.52 -5.31 13.81
N SER A 131 -3.33 -4.08 14.28
CA SER A 131 -4.31 -3.01 14.08
C SER A 131 -4.38 -2.57 12.62
N LEU A 132 -3.25 -2.46 11.94
CA LEU A 132 -3.17 -2.08 10.53
C LEU A 132 -3.65 -3.18 9.60
N THR A 133 -3.32 -4.45 9.87
CA THR A 133 -3.88 -5.59 9.13
C THR A 133 -5.41 -5.57 9.16
N ARG A 134 -5.99 -5.33 10.33
CA ARG A 134 -7.45 -5.21 10.47
C ARG A 134 -8.00 -4.00 9.72
N PHE A 135 -7.33 -2.86 9.78
CA PHE A 135 -7.73 -1.67 9.04
C PHE A 135 -7.71 -1.91 7.52
N LEU A 136 -6.62 -2.46 6.99
CA LEU A 136 -6.45 -2.77 5.58
C LEU A 136 -7.52 -3.74 5.08
N SER A 137 -7.77 -4.81 5.84
CA SER A 137 -8.79 -5.80 5.48
C SER A 137 -10.21 -5.24 5.54
N MET A 138 -10.59 -4.52 6.62
CA MET A 138 -11.98 -4.08 6.81
C MET A 138 -12.33 -2.78 6.07
N ARG A 139 -11.40 -1.82 6.00
CA ARG A 139 -11.64 -0.49 5.41
C ARG A 139 -11.22 -0.40 3.97
N LEU A 140 -10.09 -0.99 3.60
CA LEU A 140 -9.55 -0.92 2.25
C LEU A 140 -9.84 -2.17 1.42
N ARG A 141 -10.34 -3.24 2.06
CA ARG A 141 -10.56 -4.56 1.42
C ARG A 141 -9.29 -5.12 0.78
N LEU A 142 -8.14 -4.83 1.40
CA LEU A 142 -6.83 -5.30 0.97
C LEU A 142 -6.35 -6.41 1.90
N LYS A 143 -5.69 -7.41 1.31
CA LYS A 143 -5.09 -8.52 2.06
C LYS A 143 -3.61 -8.26 2.30
N VAL A 144 -3.20 -8.39 3.55
CA VAL A 144 -1.79 -8.29 3.96
C VAL A 144 -1.11 -9.64 3.68
N ASN A 145 0.12 -9.58 3.18
CA ASN A 145 0.95 -10.75 2.99
C ASN A 145 1.63 -11.12 4.30
N GLU A 146 1.08 -12.09 5.02
CA GLU A 146 1.59 -12.51 6.35
C GLU A 146 2.99 -13.12 6.29
N SER A 147 3.39 -13.68 5.15
CA SER A 147 4.73 -14.28 4.99
C SER A 147 5.83 -13.23 4.86
N LYS A 148 5.50 -12.06 4.30
CA LYS A 148 6.46 -10.97 4.09
C LYS A 148 6.33 -9.87 5.15
N SER A 149 5.12 -9.62 5.62
CA SER A 149 4.83 -8.63 6.66
C SER A 149 5.27 -9.12 8.02
N ALA A 150 6.09 -8.35 8.73
CA ALA A 150 6.45 -8.71 10.09
C ALA A 150 7.11 -7.56 10.87
N VAL A 151 7.30 -7.83 12.16
CA VAL A 151 8.01 -6.95 13.08
C VAL A 151 9.47 -7.37 13.15
N GLY A 152 10.39 -6.42 13.08
CA GLY A 152 11.81 -6.71 13.22
C GLY A 152 12.62 -5.50 13.66
N ARG A 153 13.94 -5.70 13.75
CA ARG A 153 14.86 -4.57 13.80
C ARG A 153 15.03 -4.01 12.38
N PRO A 154 15.24 -2.69 12.24
CA PRO A 154 15.35 -2.10 10.90
C PRO A 154 16.55 -2.61 10.08
N TRP A 155 17.62 -3.12 10.71
CA TRP A 155 18.77 -3.71 10.03
C TRP A 155 18.59 -5.20 9.65
N GLU A 156 17.60 -5.88 10.25
CA GLU A 156 17.24 -7.28 9.92
C GLU A 156 16.31 -7.35 8.71
N ARG A 157 15.71 -6.22 8.33
CA ARG A 157 14.76 -6.11 7.23
C ARG A 157 15.44 -5.44 6.04
N THR A 158 15.92 -6.26 5.11
CA THR A 158 16.52 -5.78 3.86
C THR A 158 15.43 -5.26 2.94
N PHE A 159 15.48 -3.95 2.67
CA PHE A 159 14.64 -3.24 1.71
C PHE A 159 14.73 -3.90 0.33
N VAL A 160 13.60 -4.30 -0.25
CA VAL A 160 13.50 -4.89 -1.60
C VAL A 160 13.04 -3.83 -2.60
#